data_AF-A0A1J5C1P4-F1
#
_entry.id   AF-A0A1J5C1P4-F1
#
_cell.length_a   1.000
_cell.length_b   1.000
_cell.length_c   1.000
_cell.angle_alpha   90.00
_cell.angle_beta   90.00
_cell.angle_gamma   90.00
#
_symmetry.space_group_name_H-M   'P 1'
#
loop_
_entity.id
_entity.type
_entity.pdbx_description
1 polymer ?
#
loop_
_entity_poly.entity_id
_entity_poly.type
_entity_poly.pdbx_seq_one_letter_code
_entity_poly.pdbx_strand_id
1 'polypeptide(L)' 'MQRTIISLEPDDRDWLARRAQVEHVPQTEVVRRALRLYRQNAETRGPQSFEKLARLTSGIRQGEDGLIVQQRLRDEWSER' A
#
# COMPACT_ATOMS: atom_id res chain seq x y z
N MET A 1 -9.42 -1.75 27.22
CA MET A 1 -9.96 -1.68 25.84
C MET A 1 -11.37 -1.14 25.91
N GLN A 2 -11.72 -0.15 25.09
CA GLN A 2 -13.11 0.31 24.95
C GLN A 2 -13.82 -0.54 23.88
N ARG A 3 -15.10 -0.86 24.09
CA ARG A 3 -15.93 -1.54 23.10
C ARG A 3 -16.52 -0.51 22.15
N THR A 4 -16.39 -0.75 20.85
CA THR A 4 -16.96 0.08 19.79
C THR A 4 -17.83 -0.79 18.91
N ILE A 5 -19.04 -0.33 18.62
CA ILE A 5 -19.94 -0.97 17.65
C ILE A 5 -19.77 -0.23 16.33
N ILE A 6 -19.52 -0.98 15.25
CA ILE A 6 -19.40 -0.45 13.89
C ILE A 6 -20.41 -1.17 13.00
N SER A 7 -21.02 -0.43 12.08
CA SER A 7 -21.86 -1.02 11.03
C SER A 7 -21.02 -1.16 9.77
N LEU A 8 -21.11 -2.31 9.12
CA LEU A 8 -20.43 -2.61 7.86
C LEU A 8 -21.48 -3.05 6.84
N GLU A 9 -21.23 -2.78 5.57
CA GLU A 9 -22.04 -3.39 4.51
C GLU A 9 -21.87 -4.92 4.55
N PRO A 10 -22.89 -5.69 4.12
CA PRO A 10 -22.83 -7.15 4.16
C PRO A 10 -21.59 -7.72 3.46
N ASP A 11 -21.24 -7.17 2.31
CA ASP A 11 -20.10 -7.64 1.51
C ASP A 11 -18.76 -7.40 2.22
N ASP A 12 -18.60 -6.25 2.87
CA ASP A 12 -17.41 -5.92 3.66
C ASP A 12 -17.26 -6.81 4.89
N ARG A 13 -18.38 -7.09 5.57
CA ARG A 13 -18.41 -8.01 6.71
C ARG A 13 -17.98 -9.42 6.29
N ASP A 14 -18.49 -9.89 5.16
CA ASP A 14 -18.20 -11.23 4.66
C ASP A 14 -16.74 -11.31 4.16
N TRP A 15 -16.23 -10.24 3.55
CA TRP A 15 -14.81 -10.10 3.22
C TRP A 15 -13.94 -10.16 4.47
N LEU A 16 -14.30 -9.43 5.54
CA LEU A 16 -13.57 -9.41 6.80
C LEU A 16 -13.52 -10.80 7.44
N ALA A 17 -14.64 -11.53 7.41
CA ALA A 17 -14.72 -12.89 7.91
C ALA A 17 -13.78 -13.84 7.15
N ARG A 18 -13.81 -13.80 5.80
CA ARG A 18 -12.90 -14.61 4.97
C ARG A 18 -11.43 -14.27 5.22
N ARG A 19 -11.10 -12.98 5.31
CA ARG A 19 -9.74 -12.51 5.54
C ARG A 19 -9.19 -12.99 6.88
N ALA A 20 -10.00 -12.87 7.93
CA ALA A 20 -9.68 -13.37 9.27
C ALA A 20 -9.43 -14.88 9.29
N GLN A 21 -10.25 -15.64 8.55
CA GLN A 21 -10.10 -17.10 8.43
C GLN A 21 -8.79 -17.48 7.74
N VAL A 22 -8.45 -16.83 6.62
CA VAL A 22 -7.19 -17.07 5.88
C VAL A 22 -5.96 -16.76 6.75
N GLU A 23 -6.03 -15.69 7.54
CA GLU A 23 -4.92 -15.29 8.42
C GLU A 23 -4.89 -16.02 9.77
N HIS A 24 -5.89 -16.87 10.06
CA HIS A 24 -6.07 -17.53 11.36
C HIS A 24 -6.05 -16.57 12.56
N VAL A 25 -6.69 -15.40 12.41
CA VAL A 25 -6.82 -14.40 13.47
C VAL A 25 -8.28 -14.00 13.70
N PRO A 26 -8.63 -13.44 14.87
CA PRO A 26 -9.95 -12.86 15.06
C PRO A 26 -10.22 -11.69 14.10
N GLN A 27 -11.47 -11.52 13.65
CA GLN A 27 -11.87 -10.39 12.79
C GLN A 27 -11.48 -9.02 13.39
N THR A 28 -11.56 -8.89 14.72
CA THR A 28 -11.19 -7.65 15.43
C THR A 28 -9.70 -7.32 15.32
N GLU A 29 -8.83 -8.31 15.13
CA GLU A 29 -7.40 -8.09 14.90
C GLU A 29 -7.15 -7.54 13.49
N VAL A 30 -7.87 -8.04 12.48
CA VAL A 30 -7.83 -7.49 11.12
C VAL A 30 -8.26 -6.03 11.13
N VAL A 31 -9.37 -5.70 11.79
CA VAL A 31 -9.85 -4.32 11.94
C VAL A 31 -8.81 -3.45 12.66
N ARG A 32 -8.19 -3.95 13.74
CA ARG A 32 -7.17 -3.21 14.50
C ARG A 32 -5.95 -2.89 13.63
N ARG A 33 -5.48 -3.85 12.83
CA ARG A 33 -4.37 -3.64 11.89
C ARG A 33 -4.74 -2.63 10.81
N ALA A 34 -5.94 -2.75 10.24
CA ALA A 34 -6.45 -1.81 9.23
C ALA A 34 -6.52 -0.38 9.78
N LEU A 35 -7.04 -0.19 10.98
CA LEU A 35 -7.09 1.13 11.64
C LEU A 35 -5.69 1.70 11.90
N ARG A 36 -4.73 0.87 12.31
CA ARG A 36 -3.34 1.29 12.51
C ARG A 36 -2.70 1.74 11.19
N LEU A 37 -2.89 0.98 10.11
CA LEU A 37 -2.42 1.33 8.78
C LEU A 37 -3.08 2.60 8.24
N TYR A 38 -4.40 2.74 8.44
CA TYR A 38 -5.13 3.95 8.05
C TYR A 38 -4.58 5.18 8.77
N ARG A 39 -4.38 5.08 10.09
CA ARG A 39 -3.80 6.14 10.91
C ARG A 39 -2.40 6.51 10.44
N GLN A 40 -1.52 5.52 10.24
CA GLN A 40 -0.16 5.75 9.75
C GLN A 40 -0.19 6.45 8.39
N ASN A 41 -1.03 6.01 7.46
CA ASN A 41 -1.17 6.66 6.17
C ASN A 41 -1.73 8.08 6.28
N ALA A 42 -2.74 8.32 7.12
CA ALA A 42 -3.31 9.65 7.32
C ALA A 42 -2.31 10.63 7.97
N GLU A 43 -1.55 10.17 8.97
CA GLU A 43 -0.59 11.00 9.71
C GLU A 43 0.74 11.19 8.94
N THR A 44 1.16 10.19 8.16
CA THR A 44 2.42 10.23 7.40
C THR A 44 2.23 10.92 6.04
N ARG A 45 0.99 10.90 5.50
CA ARG A 45 0.60 11.63 4.29
C ARG A 45 -0.11 12.96 4.62
N GLY A 46 0.52 13.82 5.42
CA GLY A 46 0.48 15.25 5.02
C GLY A 46 0.96 15.32 3.57
N PRO A 47 0.41 16.17 2.68
CA PRO A 47 0.48 16.00 1.22
C PRO A 47 1.93 15.87 0.74
N GLN A 48 2.41 14.63 0.68
CA GLN A 48 3.66 14.32 0.03
C GLN A 48 3.26 14.17 -1.42
N SER A 49 3.49 15.24 -2.18
CA SER A 49 3.23 15.24 -3.61
C SER A 49 3.97 14.04 -4.21
N PHE A 50 3.35 13.42 -5.21
CA PHE A 50 3.96 12.37 -6.02
C PHE A 50 5.39 12.75 -6.44
N GLU A 51 5.63 14.03 -6.74
CA GLU A 51 6.93 14.60 -7.07
C GLU A 51 7.97 14.47 -5.95
N LYS A 52 7.58 14.61 -4.68
CA LYS A 52 8.49 14.43 -3.54
C LYS A 52 8.91 12.98 -3.39
N LEU A 53 7.97 12.04 -3.56
CA LEU A 53 8.29 10.62 -3.55
C LEU A 53 9.16 10.23 -4.74
N ALA A 54 8.84 10.73 -5.94
CA ALA A 54 9.63 10.51 -7.14
C ALA A 54 11.08 11.00 -6.98
N ARG A 55 11.27 12.19 -6.37
CA ARG A 55 12.61 12.73 -6.03
C ARG A 55 13.36 11.92 -4.97
N LEU A 56 12.67 11.34 -3.99
CA LEU A 56 13.33 10.49 -2.99
C LEU A 56 13.76 9.14 -3.58
N THR A 57 13.05 8.68 -4.63
CA THR A 57 13.38 7.43 -5.33
C THR A 57 14.31 7.61 -6.52
N SER A 58 14.52 8.84 -7.01
CA SER A 58 15.49 9.12 -8.07
C SER A 58 16.91 8.86 -7.53
N GLY A 59 17.63 7.94 -8.17
CA GLY A 59 19.02 7.61 -7.79
C GLY A 59 19.20 6.34 -6.95
N ILE A 60 18.13 5.63 -6.56
CA ILE A 60 18.24 4.31 -5.89
C ILE A 60 19.01 3.29 -6.76
N ARG A 61 19.12 3.55 -8.08
CA ARG A 61 19.95 2.78 -9.00
C ARG A 61 21.16 3.61 -9.45
N GLN A 62 22.29 3.45 -8.77
CA GLN A 62 23.64 3.95 -9.14
C GLN A 62 23.74 5.40 -9.69
N GLY A 63 22.79 6.28 -9.38
CA GLY A 63 22.75 7.65 -9.93
C GLY A 63 22.34 7.75 -11.41
N GLU A 64 21.93 6.66 -12.08
CA GLU A 64 21.39 6.72 -13.43
C GLU A 64 19.90 7.15 -13.41
N ASP A 65 19.47 7.93 -14.40
CA ASP A 65 18.06 8.26 -14.61
C ASP A 65 17.27 6.98 -14.94
N GLY A 66 16.30 6.65 -14.09
CA GLY A 66 15.49 5.44 -14.22
C GLY A 66 14.71 5.37 -15.54
N LEU A 67 14.34 6.51 -16.12
CA LEU A 67 13.66 6.56 -17.42
C LEU A 67 14.59 6.13 -18.55
N ILE A 68 15.84 6.59 -18.52
CA ILE A 68 16.87 6.23 -19.51
C ILE A 68 17.12 4.72 -19.47
N VAL A 69 17.24 4.15 -18.27
CA VAL A 69 17.45 2.70 -18.12
C VAL A 69 16.23 1.91 -18.59
N GLN A 70 15.02 2.38 -18.31
CA GLN A 70 13.79 1.74 -18.76
C GLN A 70 13.67 1.78 -20.29
N GLN A 71 14.04 2.90 -20.92
CA GLN A 71 14.05 3.05 -22.37
C GLN A 71 15.03 2.05 -23.00
N ARG A 72 16.28 2.01 -22.51
CA ARG A 72 17.32 1.08 -23.00
C ARG A 72 16.87 -0.39 -22.92
N LEU A 73 16.33 -0.81 -21.77
CA LEU A 73 15.82 -2.18 -21.60
C LEU A 73 14.65 -2.51 -22.54
N ARG A 74 13.82 -1.52 -22.88
CA ARG A 74 12.70 -1.70 -23.80
C ARG A 74 13.16 -1.81 -25.25
N ASP A 75 14.17 -1.03 -25.62
CA ASP A 75 14.76 -1.06 -26.95
C ASP A 75 15.47 -2.40 -27.19
N GLU A 76 16.19 -2.93 -26.19
CA GLU A 76 16.78 -4.29 -26.21
C GLU A 76 15.77 -5.42 -26.50
N TRP A 77 14.51 -5.24 -26.13
CA TRP A 77 13.43 -6.21 -26.37
C TRP A 77 12.74 -6.03 -27.72
N SER A 78 12.92 -4.87 -28.36
CA SER A 78 12.30 -4.53 -29.64
C SER A 78 13.18 -4.90 -30.85
N GLU A 79 14.46 -5.21 -30.60
CA GLU A 79 15.44 -5.66 -31.60
C GLU A 79 15.49 -7.19 -31.77
N ARG A 80 14.53 -7.95 -31.21
CA ARG A 80 14.31 -9.38 -31.50
C ARG A 80 13.00 -9.59 -32.25
#